data_AF-B6YXW2-F1
#
_entry.id   AF-B6YXW2-F1
#
_cell.length_a   1.000
_cell.length_b   1.000
_cell.length_c   1.000
_cell.angle_alpha   90.00
_cell.angle_beta   90.00
_cell.angle_gamma   90.00
#
_symmetry.space_group_name_H-M   'P 1'
#
loop_
_entity.id
_entity.type
_entity.pdbx_description
1 polymer ?
#
loop_
_entity_poly.entity_id
_entity_poly.type
_entity_poly.pdbx_seq_one_letter_code
_entity_poly.pdbx_strand_id
1 'polypeptide(L)'
;MRRKLLAFYILLLIFLNLTPRIPSAPVENGDKLAHFAEFLILGFLGWPLWRYLTPLPFLLEFLQLFVPGRTFSPYDMAANLIGFALGVLFGWWYEGR
;
A
#
# COMPACT_ATOMS: atom_id res chain seq x y z
N MET A 1 -9.32 11.97 -14.97
CA MET A 1 -9.70 11.92 -13.53
C MET A 1 -8.84 10.95 -12.74
N ARG A 2 -8.70 9.70 -13.19
CA ARG A 2 -7.89 8.64 -12.55
C ARG A 2 -6.48 9.04 -12.08
N ARG A 3 -5.68 9.73 -12.91
CA ARG A 3 -4.32 10.15 -12.51
C ARG A 3 -4.31 11.08 -11.29
N LYS A 4 -5.32 11.97 -11.17
CA LYS A 4 -5.47 12.86 -10.01
C LYS A 4 -5.85 12.05 -8.76
N LEU A 5 -6.77 11.08 -8.92
CA LEU A 5 -7.15 10.15 -7.85
C LEU A 5 -5.95 9.32 -7.38
N LEU A 6 -5.16 8.78 -8.31
CA LEU A 6 -3.94 8.05 -7.98
C LEU A 6 -2.91 8.92 -7.25
N ALA A 7 -2.67 10.15 -7.72
CA ALA A 7 -1.75 11.06 -7.06
C ALA A 7 -2.21 11.40 -5.63
N PHE A 8 -3.50 11.71 -5.45
CA PHE A 8 -4.09 11.92 -4.13
C PHE A 8 -3.95 10.67 -3.24
N TYR A 9 -4.23 9.49 -3.81
CA TYR A 9 -4.12 8.23 -3.09
C TYR A 9 -2.68 7.92 -2.65
N ILE A 10 -1.68 8.22 -3.49
CA ILE A 10 -0.27 8.07 -3.12
C ILE A 10 0.09 8.99 -1.96
N LEU A 11 -0.36 10.25 -1.97
CA LEU A 11 -0.13 11.18 -0.86
C LEU A 11 -0.79 10.67 0.44
N LEU A 12 -2.02 10.17 0.34
CA LEU A 12 -2.72 9.55 1.47
C LEU A 12 -1.96 8.32 1.98
N LEU A 13 -1.51 7.44 1.09
CA LEU A 13 -0.77 6.22 1.43
C LEU A 13 0.54 6.54 2.19
N ILE A 14 1.30 7.52 1.70
CA ILE A 14 2.52 8.02 2.35
C ILE A 14 2.18 8.55 3.75
N PHE A 15 1.13 9.36 3.87
CA PHE A 15 0.68 9.89 5.14
C PHE A 15 0.31 8.78 6.13
N LEU A 16 -0.47 7.79 5.71
CA LEU A 16 -0.90 6.68 6.57
C LEU A 16 0.27 5.81 7.03
N ASN A 17 1.22 5.51 6.14
CA ASN A 17 2.37 4.65 6.45
C ASN A 17 3.42 5.36 7.31
N LEU A 18 3.59 6.68 7.16
CA LEU A 18 4.66 7.44 7.84
C LEU A 18 4.18 8.31 9.00
N THR A 19 2.89 8.24 9.36
CA THR A 19 2.38 8.89 10.57
C THR A 19 2.84 8.11 11.82
N PRO A 20 3.38 8.77 12.86
CA PRO A 20 3.87 8.12 14.10
C PRO A 20 2.79 7.40 14.91
N ARG A 21 1.52 7.76 14.69
CA ARG A 21 0.40 7.16 15.40
C ARG A 21 0.14 5.76 14.86
N ILE A 22 0.37 4.74 15.69
CA ILE A 22 -0.14 3.39 15.45
C ILE A 22 -1.61 3.35 15.88
N PRO A 23 -2.57 3.17 14.96
CA PRO A 23 -3.92 2.82 15.33
C PRO A 23 -3.91 1.40 15.91
N SER A 24 -4.47 1.20 17.11
CA SER A 24 -4.68 -0.15 17.62
C SER A 24 -5.76 -0.83 16.79
N ALA A 25 -5.41 -1.88 16.05
CA ALA A 25 -6.42 -2.71 15.39
C ALA A 25 -7.21 -3.51 16.44
N PRO A 26 -8.55 -3.53 16.39
CA PRO A 26 -9.37 -4.30 17.32
C PRO A 26 -9.32 -5.82 17.03
N VAL A 27 -8.72 -6.20 15.90
CA VAL A 27 -8.59 -7.59 15.44
C VAL A 27 -7.12 -7.94 15.40
N GLU A 28 -6.81 -9.18 15.80
CA GLU A 28 -5.47 -9.75 15.67
C GLU A 28 -5.01 -9.66 14.20
N ASN A 29 -3.79 -9.17 13.97
CA ASN A 29 -3.23 -8.97 12.63
C ASN A 29 -4.02 -7.98 11.73
N GLY A 30 -4.84 -7.10 12.32
CA GLY A 30 -5.56 -6.09 11.55
C GLY A 30 -4.66 -5.05 10.86
N ASP A 31 -3.44 -4.88 11.35
CA ASP A 31 -2.36 -4.13 10.69
C ASP A 31 -2.06 -4.69 9.28
N LYS A 32 -1.88 -6.00 9.17
CA LYS A 32 -1.57 -6.69 7.91
C LYS A 32 -2.72 -6.59 6.91
N LEU A 33 -3.96 -6.60 7.40
CA LEU A 33 -5.14 -6.38 6.55
C LEU A 33 -5.19 -4.94 6.01
N ALA A 34 -4.82 -3.95 6.83
CA ALA A 34 -4.72 -2.57 6.39
C ALA A 34 -3.63 -2.41 5.32
N HIS A 35 -2.43 -2.93 5.58
CA HIS A 35 -1.33 -2.98 4.62
C HIS A 35 -1.73 -3.65 3.30
N PHE A 36 -2.35 -4.83 3.36
CA PHE A 36 -2.88 -5.50 2.18
C PHE A 36 -3.89 -4.62 1.41
N ALA A 37 -4.88 -4.05 2.08
CA ALA A 37 -5.93 -3.27 1.45
C ALA A 37 -5.39 -1.96 0.84
N GLU A 38 -4.50 -1.27 1.56
CA GLU A 38 -3.85 -0.05 1.12
C GLU A 38 -3.13 -0.25 -0.22
N PHE A 39 -2.35 -1.32 -0.32
CA PHE A 39 -1.59 -1.62 -1.51
C PHE A 39 -2.41 -2.31 -2.61
N LEU A 40 -3.47 -3.05 -2.27
CA LEU A 40 -4.47 -3.53 -3.23
C LEU A 40 -5.09 -2.37 -4.01
N ILE A 41 -5.52 -1.33 -3.30
CA ILE A 41 -6.10 -0.14 -3.92
C ILE A 41 -5.03 0.61 -4.74
N LEU A 42 -3.77 0.69 -4.27
CA LEU A 42 -2.68 1.29 -5.06
C LEU A 42 -2.48 0.54 -6.38
N GLY A 43 -2.38 -0.79 -6.33
CA GLY A 43 -2.18 -1.65 -7.50
C GLY A 43 -3.34 -1.51 -8.48
N PHE A 44 -4.58 -1.50 -7.97
CA PHE A 44 -5.76 -1.29 -8.80
C PHE A 44 -5.77 0.13 -9.40
N LEU A 45 -5.69 1.20 -8.61
CA LEU A 45 -5.71 2.55 -9.19
C LEU A 45 -4.52 2.82 -10.14
N GLY A 46 -3.40 2.13 -9.94
CA GLY A 46 -2.13 2.32 -10.63
C GLY A 46 -1.74 1.26 -11.67
N TRP A 47 -2.61 0.31 -12.05
CA TRP A 47 -2.21 -0.86 -12.87
C TRP A 47 -1.41 -0.55 -14.15
N PRO A 48 -1.64 0.53 -14.95
CA PRO A 48 -0.85 0.83 -16.13
C PRO A 48 0.56 1.34 -15.80
N LEU A 49 0.74 1.86 -14.59
CA LEU A 49 1.98 2.44 -14.09
C LEU A 49 2.68 1.52 -13.08
N TRP A 50 2.27 0.25 -13.01
CA TRP A 50 2.69 -0.68 -11.96
C TRP A 50 4.21 -0.71 -11.76
N ARG A 51 5.00 -0.72 -12.86
CA ARG A 51 6.47 -0.73 -12.81
C ARG A 51 7.07 0.42 -12.01
N TYR A 52 6.45 1.59 -12.06
CA TYR A 52 6.89 2.78 -11.32
C TYR A 52 6.40 2.79 -9.87
N LEU A 53 5.35 2.02 -9.57
CA LEU A 53 4.75 1.94 -8.24
C LEU A 53 5.24 0.73 -7.43
N THR A 54 5.81 -0.28 -8.08
CA THR A 54 6.40 -1.48 -7.44
C THR A 54 7.40 -1.17 -6.32
N PRO A 55 8.20 -0.09 -6.34
CA PRO A 55 9.06 0.24 -5.22
C PRO A 55 8.31 0.62 -3.93
N LEU A 56 7.08 1.15 -4.02
CA LEU A 56 6.36 1.68 -2.85
C LEU A 56 6.05 0.62 -1.77
N PRO A 57 5.59 -0.61 -2.10
CA PRO A 57 5.42 -1.70 -1.13
C PRO A 57 6.62 -1.96 -0.21
N PHE A 58 7.83 -1.79 -0.74
CA PHE A 58 9.08 -1.95 0.02
C PHE A 58 9.47 -0.65 0.70
N LEU A 59 9.51 0.44 -0.06
CA LEU A 59 10.06 1.72 0.40
C LEU A 59 9.30 2.26 1.60
N LEU A 60 7.96 2.20 1.59
CA LEU A 60 7.16 2.73 2.70
C LEU A 60 7.37 1.93 3.99
N GLU A 61 7.55 0.61 3.90
CA GLU A 61 7.86 -0.23 5.05
C GLU A 61 9.27 0.05 5.59
N PHE A 62 10.28 0.16 4.71
CA PHE A 62 11.64 0.55 5.11
C PHE A 62 11.69 1.93 5.76
N LEU A 63 10.92 2.89 5.25
CA LEU A 63 10.88 4.24 5.79
C LEU A 63 10.30 4.29 7.21
N GLN A 64 9.52 3.29 7.63
CA GLN A 64 9.03 3.20 9.00
C GLN A 64 10.17 3.08 10.03
N LEU A 65 11.35 2.59 9.65
CA LEU A 65 12.54 2.58 10.53
C LEU A 65 12.93 3.97 11.03
N PHE A 66 12.55 5.02 10.30
CA PHE A 66 12.83 6.42 10.64
C PHE A 66 11.64 7.12 11.31
N VAL A 67 10.53 6.43 11.54
CA VAL A 67 9.32 6.98 12.14
C VAL A 67 9.23 6.55 13.61
N PRO A 68 9.31 7.47 14.57
CA PRO A 68 9.21 7.12 15.99
C PRO A 68 7.93 6.36 16.31
N GLY A 69 8.09 5.23 17.02
CA GLY A 69 6.97 4.38 17.41
C GLY A 69 6.48 3.42 16.33
N ARG A 70 7.02 3.44 15.09
CA ARG A 70 6.74 2.40 14.09
C ARG A 70 7.79 1.30 14.12
N THR A 71 7.43 0.13 13.60
CA THR A 71 8.28 -1.06 13.57
C THR A 71 8.28 -1.62 12.16
N PHE A 72 9.46 -1.77 11.58
CA PHE A 72 9.61 -2.51 10.33
C PHE A 72 9.22 -3.98 10.51
N SER A 73 8.40 -4.48 9.60
CA SER A 73 7.84 -5.83 9.65
C SER A 73 7.91 -6.49 8.27
N PRO A 74 8.69 -7.57 8.12
CA PRO A 74 8.69 -8.35 6.88
C PRO A 74 7.31 -8.89 6.50
N TYR A 75 6.43 -9.12 7.49
CA TYR A 75 5.07 -9.59 7.25
C TYR A 75 4.18 -8.49 6.67
N ASP A 76 4.34 -7.24 7.11
CA ASP A 76 3.62 -6.09 6.53
C ASP A 76 4.14 -5.78 5.14
N MET A 77 5.47 -5.88 4.92
CA MET A 77 6.04 -5.81 3.57
C MET A 77 5.45 -6.88 2.63
N ALA A 78 5.28 -8.11 3.10
CA ALA A 78 4.65 -9.17 2.33
C ALA A 78 3.17 -8.86 2.04
N ALA A 79 2.43 -8.35 3.02
CA ALA A 79 1.04 -7.91 2.84
C ALA A 79 0.94 -6.80 1.79
N ASN A 80 1.83 -5.81 1.83
CA ASN A 80 1.94 -4.74 0.83
C ASN A 80 2.12 -5.31 -0.58
N LEU A 81 3.05 -6.27 -0.73
CA LEU A 81 3.37 -6.88 -2.03
C LEU A 81 2.21 -7.71 -2.58
N ILE A 82 1.61 -8.55 -1.75
CA ILE A 82 0.48 -9.39 -2.15
C ILE A 82 -0.71 -8.50 -2.54
N GLY A 83 -1.01 -7.48 -1.73
CA GLY A 83 -2.04 -6.48 -2.04
C GLY A 83 -1.77 -5.82 -3.39
N PHE A 84 -0.59 -5.22 -3.55
CA PHE A 84 -0.22 -4.53 -4.79
C PHE A 84 -0.32 -5.43 -6.03
N ALA A 85 0.22 -6.65 -5.95
CA ALA A 85 0.19 -7.60 -7.06
C ALA A 85 -1.26 -7.96 -7.46
N LEU A 86 -2.11 -8.31 -6.50
CA LEU A 86 -3.52 -8.60 -6.77
C LEU A 86 -4.26 -7.38 -7.32
N GLY A 87 -3.96 -6.18 -6.82
CA GLY A 87 -4.53 -4.94 -7.29
C GLY A 87 -4.22 -4.69 -8.77
N VAL A 88 -2.96 -4.89 -9.16
CA VAL A 88 -2.52 -4.78 -10.56
C VAL A 88 -3.24 -5.82 -11.43
N LEU A 89 -3.32 -7.07 -10.99
CA LEU A 89 -4.02 -8.14 -11.72
C LEU A 89 -5.50 -7.82 -11.92
N PHE A 90 -6.19 -7.35 -10.89
CA PHE A 90 -7.59 -6.91 -10.99
C PHE A 90 -7.75 -5.70 -11.91
N GLY A 91 -6.79 -4.79 -11.88
CA GLY A 91 -6.75 -3.65 -12.80
C GLY A 91 -6.64 -4.06 -14.26
N TRP A 92 -5.73 -4.99 -14.57
CA TRP A 92 -5.62 -5.56 -15.92
C TRP A 92 -6.88 -6.30 -16.35
N TRP A 93 -7.45 -7.11 -15.47
CA TRP A 93 -8.70 -7.82 -15.73
C TRP A 93 -9.87 -6.87 -15.99
N TYR A 94 -9.94 -5.75 -15.26
CA TYR A 94 -10.96 -4.72 -15.46
C TYR A 94 -10.82 -4.00 -16.81
N GLU A 95 -9.60 -3.67 -17.23
CA GLU A 95 -9.34 -2.99 -18.51
C GLU A 95 -9.60 -3.90 -19.73
N GLY A 96 -9.42 -5.22 -19.58
CA GLY A 96 -9.66 -6.19 -20.66
C GLY A 96 -11.12 -6.60 -20.86
N ARG A 97 -12.06 -6.02 -20.09
CA ARG A 97 -13.51 -6.23 -20.20
C ARG A 97 -14.17 -5.05 -20.89
#